data_AF-A0ABD0YRH8-F1
#
_entry.id   AF-A0ABD0YRH8-F1
#
_cell.length_a   1.000
_cell.length_b   1.000
_cell.length_c   1.000
_cell.angle_alpha   90.00
_cell.angle_beta   90.00
_cell.angle_gamma   90.00
#
_symmetry.space_group_name_H-M   'P 1'
#
loop_
_entity.id
_entity.type
_entity.pdbx_description
1 polymer ?
#
loop_
_entity_poly.entity_id
_entity_poly.type
_entity_poly.pdbx_seq_one_letter_code
_entity_poly.pdbx_strand_id
1 'polypeptide(L)'
;MSGRRFEQILRCFCVEEENSNDPLRKIKIFLDLLIQKFANAYAPNEALSLDESLLLFRGRLYFRTYMKGKKAKYVIKFYELCLVMRLMQSYLNKGHHLFMDNYYNSLPLSNKLLSKKTHVTGTLRVNRKGLPQEITRRKLRKGEHVWRRQNQTYVSKWKDKRDVLCLTTAYHPSMINTANRRQQEKRKPIEIVNYNQNMSGVDRADQMMSYYSCPRKTIRWYKKVIFHLLDVAVWNSFYIFKEKTGSQMKYIEYREAIIRSLTGIDNKRDGRTLVQFKRAQIQTNEINNNGTQHFPEKISPPKNYQRKTYFQRCKQCYKQGIRKETSYCCKNCMSKPALCPAPCFETWHTENNV
;
A
#
# COMPACT_ATOMS: atom_id res chain seq x y z
N MET A 1 -15.27 8.57 -7.03
CA MET A 1 -15.85 7.22 -7.19
C MET A 1 -16.75 6.87 -6.01
N SER A 2 -17.83 6.11 -6.20
CA SER A 2 -18.68 5.62 -5.09
C SER A 2 -18.05 4.40 -4.39
N GLY A 3 -18.35 4.19 -3.11
CA GLY A 3 -17.86 3.01 -2.38
C GLY A 3 -18.31 1.68 -3.01
N ARG A 4 -19.56 1.62 -3.50
CA ARG A 4 -20.09 0.44 -4.21
C ARG A 4 -19.31 0.12 -5.48
N ARG A 5 -18.98 1.15 -6.28
CA ARG A 5 -18.17 0.97 -7.49
C ARG A 5 -16.76 0.51 -7.15
N PHE A 6 -16.15 1.06 -6.11
CA PHE A 6 -14.83 0.62 -5.64
C PHE A 6 -14.82 -0.86 -5.26
N GLU A 7 -15.81 -1.32 -4.49
CA GLU A 7 -15.93 -2.73 -4.10
C GLU A 7 -16.17 -3.64 -5.31
N GLN A 8 -16.98 -3.21 -6.28
CA GLN A 8 -17.18 -3.97 -7.52
C GLN A 8 -15.87 -4.12 -8.32
N ILE A 9 -15.14 -3.03 -8.54
CA ILE A 9 -13.85 -3.06 -9.22
C ILE A 9 -12.88 -3.97 -8.45
N LEU A 10 -12.80 -3.79 -7.13
CA LEU A 10 -11.91 -4.58 -6.29
C LEU A 10 -12.25 -6.08 -6.35
N ARG A 11 -13.53 -6.46 -6.45
CA ARG A 11 -13.97 -7.86 -6.62
C ARG A 11 -13.57 -8.42 -7.98
N CYS A 12 -13.76 -7.66 -9.05
CA CYS A 12 -13.47 -8.09 -10.42
C CYS A 12 -11.99 -7.99 -10.80
N PHE A 13 -11.16 -7.27 -10.03
CA PHE A 13 -9.74 -7.10 -10.32
C PHE A 13 -9.03 -8.45 -10.50
N CYS A 14 -8.43 -8.63 -11.67
CA CYS A 14 -7.66 -9.81 -12.07
C CYS A 14 -6.50 -9.37 -12.95
N VAL A 15 -5.38 -10.06 -12.82
CA VAL A 15 -4.22 -10.00 -13.71
C VAL A 15 -3.89 -11.47 -13.94
N GLU A 16 -3.98 -11.95 -15.18
CA GLU A 16 -3.75 -13.37 -15.50
C GLU A 16 -3.27 -13.48 -16.95
N GLU A 17 -2.24 -14.28 -17.18
CA GLU A 17 -1.88 -14.76 -18.52
C GLU A 17 -2.79 -15.95 -18.86
N GLU A 18 -3.44 -15.90 -20.01
CA GLU A 18 -4.21 -17.04 -20.52
C GLU A 18 -3.27 -18.23 -20.75
N ASN A 19 -3.74 -19.43 -20.39
CA ASN A 19 -3.10 -20.72 -20.69
C ASN A 19 -1.74 -21.02 -20.02
N SER A 20 -1.37 -20.33 -18.94
CA SER A 20 -0.16 -20.65 -18.17
C SER A 20 -0.42 -21.65 -17.02
N ASN A 21 0.39 -22.72 -16.97
CA ASN A 21 0.48 -23.64 -15.83
C ASN A 21 1.39 -23.12 -14.70
N ASP A 22 1.97 -21.91 -14.85
CA ASP A 22 2.78 -21.29 -13.79
C ASP A 22 1.89 -20.96 -12.57
N PRO A 23 2.24 -21.44 -11.37
CA PRO A 23 1.53 -21.07 -10.16
C PRO A 23 1.49 -19.57 -9.84
N LEU A 24 2.43 -18.78 -10.39
CA LEU A 24 2.51 -17.33 -10.26
C LEU A 24 1.80 -16.57 -11.39
N ARG A 25 1.11 -17.24 -12.33
CA ARG A 25 0.44 -16.60 -13.48
C ARG A 25 -0.44 -15.41 -13.14
N LYS A 26 -1.04 -15.39 -11.93
CA LYS A 26 -1.92 -14.31 -11.48
C LYS A 26 -1.20 -13.02 -11.05
N ILE A 27 0.13 -13.05 -11.01
CA ILE A 27 0.98 -11.89 -10.68
C ILE A 27 2.15 -11.72 -11.66
N LYS A 28 2.44 -12.73 -12.48
CA LYS A 28 3.67 -12.83 -13.29
C LYS A 28 3.90 -11.61 -14.17
N ILE A 29 2.92 -11.23 -15.00
CA ILE A 29 3.00 -10.02 -15.86
C ILE A 29 3.41 -8.80 -15.04
N PHE A 30 2.70 -8.58 -13.93
CA PHE A 30 2.91 -7.41 -13.09
C PHE A 30 4.27 -7.45 -12.37
N LEU A 31 4.68 -8.62 -11.92
CA LEU A 31 5.96 -8.85 -11.26
C LEU A 31 7.13 -8.63 -12.22
N ASP A 32 7.08 -9.23 -13.41
CA ASP A 32 8.13 -9.12 -14.42
C ASP A 32 8.28 -7.67 -14.91
N LEU A 33 7.16 -6.97 -15.12
CA LEU A 33 7.14 -5.54 -15.44
C LEU A 33 7.81 -4.70 -14.35
N LEU A 34 7.48 -4.92 -13.08
CA LEU A 34 8.08 -4.18 -11.97
C LEU A 34 9.56 -4.49 -11.81
N ILE A 35 9.97 -5.75 -11.91
CA ILE A 35 11.39 -6.14 -11.85
C ILE A 35 12.18 -5.41 -12.94
N GLN A 36 11.68 -5.40 -14.18
CA GLN A 36 12.32 -4.69 -15.28
C GLN A 36 12.39 -3.18 -15.02
N LYS A 37 11.30 -2.56 -14.56
CA LYS A 37 11.29 -1.12 -14.25
C LYS A 37 12.24 -0.78 -13.11
N PHE A 38 12.30 -1.58 -12.05
CA PHE A 38 13.21 -1.36 -10.92
C PHE A 38 14.66 -1.51 -11.34
N ALA A 39 14.99 -2.52 -12.15
CA ALA A 39 16.34 -2.74 -12.66
C ALA A 39 16.83 -1.59 -13.57
N ASN A 40 15.92 -0.99 -14.35
CA ASN A 40 16.26 0.12 -15.25
C ASN A 40 16.29 1.49 -14.55
N ALA A 41 15.54 1.64 -13.45
CA ALA A 41 15.39 2.92 -12.77
C ALA A 41 16.55 3.27 -11.82
N TYR A 42 17.28 2.26 -11.32
CA TYR A 42 18.27 2.48 -10.28
C TYR A 42 19.46 1.52 -10.40
N ALA A 43 20.67 2.07 -10.40
CA ALA A 43 21.90 1.32 -10.26
C ALA A 43 22.30 1.32 -8.77
N PRO A 44 22.37 0.16 -8.11
CA PRO A 44 22.68 0.12 -6.70
C PRO A 44 24.16 0.35 -6.43
N ASN A 45 24.44 0.79 -5.20
CA ASN A 45 25.79 1.00 -4.70
C ASN A 45 26.53 -0.33 -4.49
N GLU A 46 27.80 -0.25 -4.07
CA GLU A 46 28.64 -1.41 -3.79
C GLU A 46 28.00 -2.39 -2.79
N ALA A 47 27.47 -1.88 -1.68
CA ALA A 47 26.87 -2.69 -0.63
C ALA A 47 25.42 -3.08 -0.95
N LEU A 48 25.16 -4.39 -1.01
CA LEU A 48 23.85 -4.98 -1.27
C LEU A 48 23.43 -5.84 -0.08
N SER A 49 22.17 -5.77 0.35
CA SER A 49 21.64 -6.62 1.41
C SER A 49 20.57 -7.57 0.88
N LEU A 50 20.66 -8.85 1.26
CA LEU A 50 19.67 -9.87 0.91
C LEU A 50 19.06 -10.44 2.18
N ASP A 51 17.75 -10.24 2.30
CA ASP A 51 16.95 -10.77 3.39
C ASP A 51 15.51 -11.09 2.93
N GLU A 52 14.76 -11.75 3.80
CA GLU A 52 13.40 -12.21 3.58
C GLU A 52 12.39 -11.11 3.91
N SER A 53 11.64 -10.63 2.92
CA SER A 53 10.42 -9.85 3.17
C SER A 53 9.20 -10.77 3.28
N LEU A 54 8.28 -10.42 4.18
CA LEU A 54 7.15 -11.27 4.57
C LEU A 54 5.80 -10.61 4.32
N LEU A 55 5.00 -11.23 3.45
CA LEU A 55 3.62 -10.82 3.25
C LEU A 55 2.65 -11.72 4.03
N LEU A 56 2.01 -11.17 5.06
CA LEU A 56 1.01 -11.89 5.86
C LEU A 56 -0.14 -12.38 4.98
N PHE A 57 -0.50 -13.66 5.02
CA PHE A 57 -1.67 -14.18 4.30
C PHE A 57 -2.30 -15.37 5.03
N ARG A 58 -3.61 -15.29 5.32
CA ARG A 58 -4.35 -16.33 6.08
C ARG A 58 -5.29 -17.19 5.20
N GLY A 59 -5.47 -16.87 3.92
CA GLY A 59 -6.31 -17.66 3.01
C GLY A 59 -5.69 -19.00 2.60
N ARG A 60 -6.46 -19.82 1.89
CA ARG A 60 -5.98 -21.10 1.31
C ARG A 60 -5.03 -20.80 0.15
N LEU A 61 -3.78 -21.24 0.29
CA LEU A 61 -2.73 -21.11 -0.71
C LEU A 61 -1.73 -22.22 -0.50
N TYR A 62 -1.38 -22.94 -1.57
CA TYR A 62 -0.58 -24.16 -1.45
C TYR A 62 0.88 -23.87 -1.04
N PHE A 63 1.45 -22.72 -1.45
CA PHE A 63 2.82 -22.30 -1.11
C PHE A 63 2.92 -21.36 0.09
N ARG A 64 1.89 -21.31 0.94
CA ARG A 64 1.93 -20.53 2.19
C ARG A 64 2.80 -21.25 3.22
N THR A 65 3.73 -20.54 3.85
CA THR A 65 4.56 -21.09 4.92
C THR A 65 4.09 -20.62 6.31
N TYR A 66 4.22 -21.48 7.31
CA TYR A 66 4.11 -21.12 8.72
C TYR A 66 5.48 -20.77 9.30
N MET A 67 5.60 -19.63 9.96
CA MET A 67 6.84 -19.18 10.60
C MET A 67 6.65 -18.91 12.10
N LYS A 68 7.19 -19.84 12.90
CA LYS A 68 7.23 -19.73 14.36
C LYS A 68 8.16 -18.58 14.77
N GLY A 69 7.68 -17.65 15.59
CA GLY A 69 8.47 -16.53 16.13
C GLY A 69 8.29 -15.18 15.41
N LYS A 70 7.58 -15.13 14.27
CA LYS A 70 7.21 -13.86 13.61
C LYS A 70 5.79 -13.43 14.02
N LYS A 71 5.53 -12.11 14.10
CA LYS A 71 4.19 -11.56 14.40
C LYS A 71 3.15 -12.05 13.36
N ALA A 72 3.54 -12.07 12.09
CA ALA A 72 2.82 -12.71 11.00
C ALA A 72 3.23 -14.19 10.88
N LYS A 73 2.46 -15.10 11.50
CA LYS A 73 2.81 -16.53 11.51
C LYS A 73 2.51 -17.28 10.21
N TYR A 74 1.53 -16.82 9.42
CA TYR A 74 1.16 -17.43 8.13
C TYR A 74 1.48 -16.43 7.02
N VAL A 75 2.44 -16.76 6.16
CA VAL A 75 3.03 -15.83 5.20
C VAL A 75 3.26 -16.47 3.84
N ILE A 76 3.36 -15.65 2.81
CA ILE A 76 3.97 -16.02 1.54
C ILE A 76 5.46 -15.66 1.66
N LYS A 77 6.33 -16.63 1.42
CA LYS A 77 7.78 -16.44 1.49
C LYS A 77 8.43 -16.76 0.14
N PHE A 78 9.47 -16.01 -0.21
CA PHE A 78 10.24 -16.12 -1.45
C PHE A 78 11.58 -16.81 -1.11
N TYR A 79 11.99 -17.88 -1.82
CA TYR A 79 13.05 -18.82 -1.36
C TYR A 79 14.12 -19.28 -2.38
N GLU A 80 15.29 -19.66 -1.80
CA GLU A 80 16.24 -20.78 -2.06
C GLU A 80 17.69 -20.55 -2.59
N LEU A 81 18.59 -21.55 -2.57
CA LEU A 81 20.04 -21.35 -2.80
C LEU A 81 20.39 -20.88 -4.23
N CYS A 82 19.63 -21.37 -5.22
CA CYS A 82 19.63 -20.83 -6.58
C CYS A 82 19.08 -19.40 -6.62
N LEU A 83 18.26 -19.00 -5.64
CA LEU A 83 17.71 -17.65 -5.55
C LEU A 83 18.82 -16.62 -5.38
N VAL A 84 19.82 -16.84 -4.51
CA VAL A 84 20.89 -15.84 -4.33
C VAL A 84 21.63 -15.60 -5.64
N MET A 85 22.03 -16.68 -6.33
CA MET A 85 22.67 -16.58 -7.64
C MET A 85 21.76 -15.94 -8.69
N ARG A 86 20.46 -16.28 -8.69
CA ARG A 86 19.47 -15.75 -9.63
C ARG A 86 19.15 -14.28 -9.40
N LEU A 87 18.98 -13.85 -8.14
CA LEU A 87 18.76 -12.46 -7.74
C LEU A 87 19.99 -11.62 -8.02
N MET A 88 21.18 -12.18 -7.78
CA MET A 88 22.43 -11.51 -8.05
C MET A 88 22.80 -11.50 -9.52
N GLN A 89 22.13 -12.25 -10.40
CA GLN A 89 22.56 -12.48 -11.78
C GLN A 89 22.96 -11.20 -12.53
N SER A 90 22.18 -10.13 -12.41
CA SER A 90 22.43 -8.82 -13.04
C SER A 90 23.51 -7.97 -12.34
N TYR A 91 23.97 -8.40 -11.17
CA TYR A 91 24.96 -7.73 -10.30
C TYR A 91 26.28 -8.51 -10.21
N LEU A 92 26.36 -9.74 -10.74
CA LEU A 92 27.60 -10.52 -10.74
C LEU A 92 28.68 -9.82 -11.59
N ASN A 93 29.94 -10.04 -11.21
CA ASN A 93 31.14 -9.50 -11.87
C ASN A 93 31.29 -7.97 -11.83
N LYS A 94 30.48 -7.26 -11.04
CA LYS A 94 30.52 -5.79 -10.92
C LYS A 94 31.25 -5.27 -9.68
N GLY A 95 31.81 -6.15 -8.85
CA GLY A 95 32.56 -5.75 -7.64
C GLY A 95 31.68 -5.44 -6.42
N HIS A 96 30.41 -5.84 -6.40
CA HIS A 96 29.53 -5.60 -5.26
C HIS A 96 29.93 -6.41 -4.01
N HIS A 97 29.53 -5.91 -2.85
CA HIS A 97 29.61 -6.58 -1.57
C HIS A 97 28.21 -6.97 -1.07
N LEU A 98 27.91 -8.26 -1.10
CA LEU A 98 26.66 -8.83 -0.63
C LEU A 98 26.67 -9.15 0.87
N PHE A 99 25.70 -8.60 1.59
CA PHE A 99 25.39 -8.90 2.98
C PHE A 99 24.16 -9.80 3.06
N MET A 100 24.25 -10.93 3.78
CA MET A 100 23.12 -11.87 3.88
C MET A 100 23.05 -12.60 5.23
N ASP A 101 21.83 -12.96 5.65
CA ASP A 101 21.60 -13.71 6.88
C ASP A 101 22.07 -15.17 6.80
N ASN A 102 22.22 -15.80 7.96
CA ASN A 102 22.59 -17.20 8.16
C ASN A 102 21.71 -18.22 7.42
N TYR A 103 20.49 -17.85 7.02
CA TYR A 103 19.61 -18.71 6.24
C TYR A 103 20.14 -18.95 4.83
N TYR A 104 20.74 -17.93 4.20
CA TYR A 104 21.29 -18.01 2.86
C TYR A 104 22.79 -18.34 2.86
N ASN A 105 23.49 -17.84 3.87
CA ASN A 105 24.94 -17.87 3.87
C ASN A 105 25.54 -19.28 4.05
N SER A 106 26.53 -19.60 3.23
CA SER A 106 27.31 -20.84 3.29
C SER A 106 28.69 -20.66 2.63
N LEU A 107 29.65 -21.50 3.03
CA LEU A 107 31.01 -21.49 2.46
C LEU A 107 31.02 -21.73 0.94
N PRO A 108 30.35 -22.78 0.39
CA PRO A 108 30.37 -23.02 -1.05
C PRO A 108 29.76 -21.87 -1.86
N LEU A 109 28.65 -21.30 -1.39
CA LEU A 109 28.00 -20.16 -2.05
C LEU A 109 28.92 -18.94 -2.04
N SER A 110 29.56 -18.65 -0.91
CA SER A 110 30.45 -17.49 -0.77
C SER A 110 31.66 -17.58 -1.70
N ASN A 111 32.27 -18.77 -1.80
CA ASN A 111 33.37 -19.00 -2.74
C ASN A 111 32.93 -18.85 -4.20
N LYS A 112 31.71 -19.30 -4.54
CA LYS A 112 31.13 -19.16 -5.89
C LYS A 112 30.78 -17.71 -6.24
N LEU A 113 30.35 -16.91 -5.26
CA LEU A 113 30.11 -15.48 -5.46
C LEU A 113 31.44 -14.73 -5.60
N LEU A 114 32.44 -15.11 -4.81
CA LEU A 114 33.77 -14.52 -4.90
C LEU A 114 34.43 -14.77 -6.26
N SER A 115 34.29 -15.98 -6.83
CA SER A 115 34.76 -16.26 -8.20
C SER A 115 34.07 -15.42 -9.28
N LYS A 116 32.90 -14.84 -8.95
CA LYS A 116 32.17 -13.88 -9.79
C LYS A 116 32.33 -12.43 -9.32
N LYS A 117 33.52 -12.09 -8.80
CA LYS A 117 33.89 -10.76 -8.28
C LYS A 117 32.82 -10.13 -7.39
N THR A 118 32.23 -10.93 -6.49
CA THR A 118 31.21 -10.47 -5.54
C THR A 118 31.66 -10.85 -4.14
N HIS A 119 31.96 -9.85 -3.32
CA HIS A 119 32.31 -10.08 -1.92
C HIS A 119 31.07 -10.46 -1.10
N VAL A 120 31.26 -11.19 -0.01
CA VAL A 120 30.19 -11.66 0.86
C VAL A 120 30.55 -11.38 2.31
N THR A 121 29.58 -10.90 3.09
CA THR A 121 29.66 -10.89 4.55
C THR A 121 28.33 -11.31 5.15
N GLY A 122 28.33 -12.23 6.11
CA GLY A 122 27.09 -12.71 6.68
C GLY A 122 27.28 -13.55 7.91
N THR A 123 26.21 -13.72 8.69
CA THR A 123 26.21 -14.69 9.80
C THR A 123 26.14 -16.11 9.25
N LEU A 124 26.54 -17.09 10.05
CA LEU A 124 26.53 -18.51 9.69
C LEU A 124 25.86 -19.36 10.78
N ARG A 125 25.20 -20.44 10.35
CA ARG A 125 24.75 -21.48 11.28
C ARG A 125 25.89 -22.46 11.55
N VAL A 126 26.02 -22.90 12.80
CA VAL A 126 27.08 -23.83 13.24
C VAL A 126 27.02 -25.17 12.52
N ASN A 127 25.83 -25.61 12.09
CA ASN A 127 25.61 -26.87 11.40
C ASN A 127 25.84 -26.82 9.87
N ARG A 128 26.40 -25.73 9.32
CA ARG A 128 26.74 -25.68 7.89
C ARG A 128 27.92 -26.61 7.58
N LYS A 129 27.85 -27.31 6.44
CA LYS A 129 28.91 -28.18 5.96
C LYS A 129 30.16 -27.38 5.58
N GLY A 130 31.34 -27.96 5.81
CA GLY A 130 32.64 -27.40 5.42
C GLY A 130 33.24 -26.38 6.40
N LEU A 131 32.60 -26.12 7.54
CA LEU A 131 33.13 -25.20 8.54
C LEU A 131 34.32 -25.81 9.32
N PRO A 132 35.35 -25.02 9.65
CA PRO A 132 36.48 -25.50 10.45
C PRO A 132 36.02 -25.88 11.86
N GLN A 133 36.28 -27.14 12.24
CA GLN A 133 35.88 -27.68 13.55
C GLN A 133 36.60 -26.97 14.70
N GLU A 134 37.85 -26.56 14.47
CA GLU A 134 38.65 -25.79 15.43
C GLU A 134 37.94 -24.51 15.89
N ILE A 135 37.27 -23.80 14.98
CA ILE A 135 36.53 -22.58 15.34
C ILE A 135 35.20 -22.94 15.98
N THR A 136 34.42 -23.81 15.33
CA THR A 136 33.03 -24.05 15.72
C THR A 136 32.95 -24.65 17.12
N ARG A 137 33.86 -25.58 17.47
CA ARG A 137 33.91 -26.26 18.78
C ARG A 137 34.60 -25.45 19.87
N ARG A 138 35.44 -24.46 19.54
CA ARG A 138 36.17 -23.67 20.54
C ARG A 138 35.21 -22.91 21.45
N LYS A 139 35.37 -23.10 22.76
CA LYS A 139 34.63 -22.36 23.79
C LYS A 139 35.32 -21.03 24.01
N LEU A 140 34.60 -19.94 23.77
CA LEU A 140 35.12 -18.58 23.91
C LEU A 140 34.70 -17.94 25.24
N ARG A 141 35.51 -17.02 25.75
CA ARG A 141 35.14 -16.05 26.79
C ARG A 141 34.39 -14.87 26.16
N LYS A 142 33.57 -14.16 26.94
CA LYS A 142 32.84 -12.98 26.43
C LYS A 142 33.85 -11.92 25.94
N GLY A 143 33.64 -11.44 24.72
CA GLY A 143 34.54 -10.51 24.03
C GLY A 143 35.65 -11.17 23.21
N GLU A 144 35.89 -12.48 23.38
CA GLU A 144 36.90 -13.21 22.62
C GLU A 144 36.43 -13.41 21.17
N HIS A 145 37.38 -13.29 20.24
CA HIS A 145 37.19 -13.42 18.79
C HIS A 145 38.29 -14.28 18.22
N VAL A 146 37.92 -15.23 17.37
CA VAL A 146 38.84 -16.16 16.71
C VAL A 146 38.43 -16.32 15.26
N TRP A 147 39.40 -16.57 14.39
CA TRP A 147 39.14 -16.76 12.97
C TRP A 147 40.12 -17.77 12.35
N ARG A 148 39.74 -18.26 11.17
CA ARG A 148 40.56 -19.04 10.24
C ARG A 148 40.25 -18.56 8.84
N ARG A 149 41.24 -18.71 7.98
CA ARG A 149 41.14 -18.35 6.57
C ARG A 149 41.39 -19.59 5.73
N GLN A 150 40.57 -19.76 4.70
CA GLN A 150 40.89 -20.63 3.57
C GLN A 150 40.80 -19.77 2.31
N ASN A 151 41.90 -19.67 1.57
CA ASN A 151 42.01 -18.78 0.42
C ASN A 151 41.68 -17.32 0.80
N GLN A 152 40.71 -16.70 0.14
CA GLN A 152 40.24 -15.34 0.43
C GLN A 152 39.00 -15.30 1.35
N THR A 153 38.60 -16.45 1.89
CA THR A 153 37.40 -16.57 2.71
C THR A 153 37.79 -16.75 4.18
N TYR A 154 37.28 -15.86 5.02
CA TYR A 154 37.44 -15.92 6.47
C TYR A 154 36.17 -16.47 7.11
N VAL A 155 36.35 -17.38 8.07
CA VAL A 155 35.31 -17.78 9.02
C VAL A 155 35.76 -17.33 10.39
N SER A 156 34.90 -16.60 11.08
CA SER A 156 35.17 -16.08 12.42
C SER A 156 34.08 -16.46 13.41
N LYS A 157 34.47 -16.60 14.67
CA LYS A 157 33.58 -16.81 15.80
C LYS A 157 33.87 -15.76 16.86
N TRP A 158 32.84 -15.06 17.28
CA TRP A 158 32.91 -14.04 18.31
C TRP A 158 31.86 -14.32 19.38
N LYS A 159 32.20 -14.09 20.65
CA LYS A 159 31.25 -14.26 21.74
C LYS A 159 30.84 -12.93 22.35
N ASP A 160 29.56 -12.58 22.18
CA ASP A 160 28.93 -11.51 22.96
C ASP A 160 28.10 -12.12 24.11
N LYS A 161 26.78 -11.99 24.07
CA LYS A 161 25.87 -12.76 24.94
C LYS A 161 25.78 -14.23 24.53
N ARG A 162 25.95 -14.49 23.23
CA ARG A 162 25.96 -15.82 22.59
C ARG A 162 27.08 -15.85 21.57
N ASP A 163 27.46 -17.05 21.17
CA ASP A 163 28.42 -17.26 20.09
C ASP A 163 27.77 -16.82 18.76
N VAL A 164 28.49 -15.99 18.01
CA VAL A 164 28.12 -15.53 16.68
C VAL A 164 29.19 -16.04 15.72
N LEU A 165 28.78 -16.85 14.76
CA LEU A 165 29.63 -17.29 13.67
C LEU A 165 29.38 -16.39 12.45
N CYS A 166 30.44 -15.93 11.81
CA CYS A 166 30.39 -15.04 10.65
C CYS A 166 31.33 -15.54 9.57
N LEU A 167 31.00 -15.20 8.33
CA LEU A 167 31.85 -15.39 7.16
C LEU A 167 32.03 -14.04 6.49
N THR A 168 33.26 -13.76 6.07
CA THR A 168 33.58 -12.61 5.21
C THR A 168 34.61 -12.98 4.16
N THR A 169 34.47 -12.42 2.96
CA THR A 169 35.47 -12.50 1.89
C THR A 169 36.09 -11.14 1.55
N ALA A 170 35.70 -10.07 2.26
CA ALA A 170 36.13 -8.70 1.98
C ALA A 170 37.21 -8.20 2.95
N TYR A 171 37.14 -8.62 4.21
CA TYR A 171 37.91 -8.00 5.28
C TYR A 171 38.67 -9.03 6.10
N HIS A 172 39.89 -8.68 6.49
CA HIS A 172 40.61 -9.40 7.53
C HIS A 172 39.89 -9.20 8.89
N PRO A 173 39.47 -10.27 9.59
CA PRO A 173 38.78 -10.16 10.87
C PRO A 173 39.67 -9.56 11.96
N SER A 174 39.32 -8.36 12.43
CA SER A 174 40.02 -7.66 13.52
C SER A 174 39.04 -7.00 14.48
N MET A 175 39.45 -6.86 15.74
CA MET A 175 38.64 -6.23 16.80
C MET A 175 38.79 -4.71 16.78
N ILE A 176 37.70 -4.00 16.48
CA ILE A 176 37.65 -2.54 16.44
C ILE A 176 36.80 -1.98 17.58
N ASN A 177 37.10 -0.75 18.00
CA ASN A 177 36.28 0.00 18.95
C ASN A 177 35.07 0.58 18.23
N THR A 178 33.87 0.39 18.78
CA THR A 178 32.63 0.98 18.24
C THR A 178 31.83 1.63 19.34
N ALA A 179 31.33 2.84 19.11
CA ALA A 179 30.39 3.49 20.00
C ALA A 179 28.95 3.02 19.69
N ASN A 180 28.20 2.62 20.71
CA ASN A 180 26.75 2.42 20.56
C ASN A 180 26.02 3.78 20.49
N ARG A 181 24.71 3.78 20.18
CA ARG A 181 23.86 5.00 20.19
C ARG A 181 23.87 5.77 21.53
N ARG A 182 24.28 5.14 22.62
CA ARG A 182 24.45 5.74 23.96
C ARG A 182 25.89 6.18 24.26
N GLN A 183 26.73 6.33 23.22
CA GLN A 183 28.16 6.67 23.31
C GLN A 183 29.04 5.70 24.13
N GLN A 184 28.49 4.53 24.52
CA GLN A 184 29.28 3.50 25.18
C GLN A 184 30.18 2.78 24.18
N GLU A 185 31.47 2.76 24.45
CA GLU A 185 32.45 2.02 23.66
C GLU A 185 32.32 0.52 23.88
N LYS A 186 32.33 -0.23 22.77
CA LYS A 186 32.32 -1.69 22.77
C LYS A 186 33.23 -2.20 21.67
N ARG A 187 34.11 -3.14 22.01
CA ARG A 187 34.94 -3.85 21.03
C ARG A 187 34.13 -4.90 20.29
N LYS A 188 34.15 -4.85 18.96
CA LYS A 188 33.45 -5.80 18.08
C LYS A 188 34.34 -6.13 16.88
N PRO A 189 34.20 -7.33 16.29
CA PRO A 189 34.87 -7.65 15.03
C PRO A 189 34.35 -6.77 13.88
N ILE A 190 35.25 -6.32 13.01
CA ILE A 190 34.91 -5.45 11.87
C ILE A 190 33.84 -6.06 10.97
N GLU A 191 33.88 -7.36 10.71
CA GLU A 191 32.92 -8.05 9.87
C GLU A 191 31.50 -8.04 10.46
N ILE A 192 31.39 -8.08 11.79
CA ILE A 192 30.10 -7.99 12.50
C ILE A 192 29.58 -6.55 12.46
N VAL A 193 30.47 -5.56 12.54
CA VAL A 193 30.11 -4.15 12.44
C VAL A 193 29.57 -3.84 11.04
N ASN A 194 30.29 -4.24 10.00
CA ASN A 194 29.88 -4.06 8.61
C ASN A 194 28.59 -4.81 8.29
N TYR A 195 28.43 -6.03 8.80
CA TYR A 195 27.18 -6.79 8.68
C TYR A 195 25.99 -6.02 9.27
N ASN A 196 26.10 -5.54 10.51
CA ASN A 196 25.01 -4.85 11.18
C ASN A 196 24.65 -3.51 10.52
N GLN A 197 25.63 -2.80 9.96
CA GLN A 197 25.41 -1.55 9.23
C GLN A 197 24.58 -1.80 7.95
N ASN A 198 24.91 -2.85 7.19
CA ASN A 198 24.35 -3.06 5.86
C ASN A 198 23.10 -3.96 5.82
N MET A 199 22.88 -4.85 6.79
CA MET A 199 21.73 -5.77 6.76
C MET A 199 20.37 -5.11 7.06
N SER A 200 20.36 -3.95 7.70
CA SER A 200 19.11 -3.32 8.19
C SER A 200 18.24 -2.70 7.09
N GLY A 201 18.68 -2.67 5.83
CA GLY A 201 17.99 -2.01 4.73
C GLY A 201 16.61 -2.60 4.44
N VAL A 202 16.52 -3.93 4.33
CA VAL A 202 15.27 -4.64 4.01
C VAL A 202 14.24 -4.47 5.12
N ASP A 203 14.63 -4.73 6.37
CA ASP A 203 13.76 -4.55 7.55
C ASP A 203 13.22 -3.12 7.67
N ARG A 204 14.05 -2.11 7.35
CA ARG A 204 13.64 -0.71 7.42
C ARG A 204 12.64 -0.35 6.32
N ALA A 205 12.83 -0.86 5.10
CA ALA A 205 11.85 -0.71 4.03
C ALA A 205 10.52 -1.38 4.39
N ASP A 206 10.56 -2.61 4.91
CA ASP A 206 9.37 -3.33 5.39
C ASP A 206 8.65 -2.55 6.50
N GLN A 207 9.40 -1.99 7.45
CA GLN A 207 8.84 -1.14 8.51
C GLN A 207 8.14 0.08 7.92
N MET A 208 8.80 0.81 7.01
CA MET A 208 8.24 2.01 6.38
C MET A 208 6.98 1.72 5.57
N MET A 209 6.96 0.61 4.83
CA MET A 209 5.78 0.15 4.10
C MET A 209 4.66 -0.29 5.04
N SER A 210 4.97 -0.89 6.19
CA SER A 210 3.96 -1.37 7.13
C SER A 210 3.10 -0.25 7.73
N TYR A 211 3.65 0.97 7.89
CA TYR A 211 2.91 2.12 8.39
C TYR A 211 1.81 2.62 7.44
N TYR A 212 1.99 2.42 6.13
CA TYR A 212 1.10 2.97 5.09
C TYR A 212 0.62 1.88 4.13
N SER A 213 0.47 0.66 4.63
CA SER A 213 0.18 -0.53 3.81
C SER A 213 -1.19 -0.46 3.13
N CYS A 214 -1.23 -0.64 1.81
CA CYS A 214 -2.44 -0.73 1.00
C CYS A 214 -3.18 -2.09 1.03
N PRO A 215 -2.51 -3.25 1.22
CA PRO A 215 -3.13 -4.56 1.28
C PRO A 215 -4.32 -4.68 2.25
N ARG A 216 -5.54 -4.81 1.71
CA ARG A 216 -6.76 -5.09 2.50
C ARG A 216 -6.94 -6.59 2.80
N LYS A 217 -7.81 -6.90 3.77
CA LYS A 217 -8.22 -8.28 4.06
C LYS A 217 -8.94 -8.85 2.83
N THR A 218 -8.35 -9.87 2.20
CA THR A 218 -8.88 -10.52 1.00
C THR A 218 -8.65 -12.02 1.09
N ILE A 219 -9.58 -12.80 0.53
CA ILE A 219 -9.44 -14.25 0.36
C ILE A 219 -8.51 -14.57 -0.82
N ARG A 220 -8.42 -13.67 -1.81
CA ARG A 220 -7.60 -13.86 -3.02
C ARG A 220 -6.17 -13.38 -2.81
N TRP A 221 -5.22 -14.32 -2.82
CA TRP A 221 -3.80 -14.07 -2.51
C TRP A 221 -3.11 -13.08 -3.46
N TYR A 222 -3.36 -13.21 -4.77
CA TYR A 222 -2.68 -12.43 -5.81
C TYR A 222 -2.95 -10.93 -5.67
N LYS A 223 -4.18 -10.54 -5.31
CA LYS A 223 -4.54 -9.15 -5.03
C LYS A 223 -3.67 -8.59 -3.91
N LYS A 224 -3.44 -9.39 -2.86
CA LYS A 224 -2.62 -8.97 -1.74
C LYS A 224 -1.17 -8.73 -2.14
N VAL A 225 -0.61 -9.62 -2.97
CA VAL A 225 0.74 -9.48 -3.50
C VAL A 225 0.85 -8.26 -4.41
N ILE A 226 -0.09 -8.05 -5.34
CA ILE A 226 -0.08 -6.89 -6.25
C ILE A 226 -0.12 -5.57 -5.46
N PHE A 227 -1.01 -5.43 -4.47
CA PHE A 227 -1.04 -4.21 -3.65
C PHE A 227 0.24 -4.00 -2.84
N HIS A 228 0.88 -5.07 -2.39
CA HIS A 228 2.17 -4.96 -1.73
C HIS A 228 3.28 -4.53 -2.71
N LEU A 229 3.30 -5.08 -3.92
CA LEU A 229 4.23 -4.68 -4.98
C LEU A 229 4.03 -3.20 -5.38
N LEU A 230 2.80 -2.69 -5.36
CA LEU A 230 2.52 -1.26 -5.52
C LEU A 230 3.08 -0.43 -4.35
N ASP A 231 2.96 -0.88 -3.10
CA ASP A 231 3.60 -0.21 -1.96
C ASP A 231 5.13 -0.16 -2.12
N VAL A 232 5.75 -1.25 -2.59
CA VAL A 232 7.19 -1.30 -2.92
C VAL A 232 7.53 -0.30 -4.03
N ALA A 233 6.74 -0.23 -5.09
CA ALA A 233 6.96 0.72 -6.19
C ALA A 233 6.89 2.17 -5.73
N VAL A 234 5.91 2.51 -4.88
CA VAL A 234 5.76 3.85 -4.29
C VAL A 234 6.96 4.16 -3.39
N TRP A 235 7.40 3.22 -2.55
CA TRP A 235 8.57 3.39 -1.70
C TRP A 235 9.86 3.59 -2.52
N ASN A 236 10.08 2.78 -3.56
CA ASN A 236 11.23 2.92 -4.46
C ASN A 236 11.23 4.27 -5.18
N SER A 237 10.07 4.72 -5.68
CA SER A 237 9.97 6.04 -6.31
C SER A 237 10.28 7.17 -5.34
N PHE A 238 9.85 7.06 -4.07
CA PHE A 238 10.16 8.03 -3.02
C PHE A 238 11.65 8.09 -2.72
N TYR A 239 12.31 6.93 -2.65
CA TYR A 239 13.75 6.84 -2.45
C TYR A 239 14.51 7.57 -3.58
N ILE A 240 14.17 7.27 -4.84
CA ILE A 240 14.78 7.93 -6.01
C ILE A 240 14.50 9.45 -5.99
N PHE A 241 13.28 9.86 -5.67
CA PHE A 241 12.92 11.28 -5.54
C PHE A 241 13.78 11.99 -4.49
N LYS A 242 13.93 11.40 -3.31
CA LYS A 242 14.77 11.93 -2.22
C LYS A 242 16.22 12.10 -2.66
N GLU A 243 16.77 11.08 -3.31
CA GLU A 243 18.15 11.07 -3.76
C GLU A 243 18.42 12.12 -4.85
N LYS A 244 17.51 12.25 -5.83
CA LYS A 244 17.69 13.17 -6.96
C LYS A 244 17.40 14.63 -6.64
N THR A 245 16.50 14.89 -5.70
CA THR A 245 16.08 16.28 -5.36
C THR A 245 16.70 16.81 -4.09
N GLY A 246 17.24 15.96 -3.22
CA GLY A 246 17.67 16.34 -1.87
C GLY A 246 16.51 16.80 -0.96
N SER A 247 15.26 16.62 -1.39
CA SER A 247 14.07 17.13 -0.70
C SER A 247 13.95 16.56 0.72
N GLN A 248 13.51 17.39 1.67
CA GLN A 248 13.20 16.94 3.04
C GLN A 248 11.76 16.44 3.21
N MET A 249 10.95 16.42 2.14
CA MET A 249 9.56 15.94 2.13
C MET A 249 9.41 14.57 2.81
N LYS A 250 8.42 14.43 3.69
CA LYS A 250 8.15 13.17 4.39
C LYS A 250 7.46 12.18 3.45
N TYR A 251 7.59 10.89 3.75
CA TYR A 251 6.98 9.84 2.91
C TYR A 251 5.45 10.00 2.79
N ILE A 252 4.78 10.42 3.87
CA ILE A 252 3.33 10.66 3.85
C ILE A 252 2.94 11.80 2.88
N GLU A 253 3.69 12.90 2.88
CA GLU A 253 3.46 14.05 2.00
C GLU A 253 3.66 13.66 0.54
N TYR A 254 4.71 12.88 0.25
CA TYR A 254 4.97 12.35 -1.08
C TYR A 254 3.84 11.41 -1.56
N ARG A 255 3.33 10.54 -0.67
CA ARG A 255 2.17 9.68 -0.99
C ARG A 255 0.91 10.51 -1.27
N GLU A 256 0.65 11.54 -0.48
CA GLU A 256 -0.48 12.45 -0.74
C GLU A 256 -0.34 13.15 -2.09
N ALA A 257 0.86 13.60 -2.46
CA ALA A 257 1.12 14.21 -3.75
C ALA A 257 0.83 13.24 -4.91
N ILE A 258 1.26 11.98 -4.81
CA ILE A 258 0.93 10.93 -5.78
C ILE A 258 -0.58 10.73 -5.87
N ILE A 259 -1.27 10.62 -4.74
CA ILE A 259 -2.73 10.41 -4.71
C ILE A 259 -3.44 11.58 -5.42
N ARG A 260 -3.07 12.82 -5.12
CA ARG A 260 -3.65 14.02 -5.74
C ARG A 260 -3.40 14.03 -7.25
N SER A 261 -2.17 13.72 -7.68
CA SER A 261 -1.81 13.63 -9.09
C SER A 261 -2.62 12.56 -9.83
N LEU A 262 -2.74 11.35 -9.28
CA LEU A 262 -3.48 10.24 -9.92
C LEU A 262 -5.00 10.43 -9.92
N THR A 263 -5.54 11.20 -8.98
CA THR A 263 -6.99 11.41 -8.85
C THR A 263 -7.47 12.73 -9.46
N GLY A 264 -6.55 13.64 -9.82
CA GLY A 264 -6.88 14.98 -10.26
C GLY A 264 -7.55 15.85 -9.19
N ILE A 265 -7.42 15.49 -7.90
CA ILE A 265 -8.00 16.26 -6.80
C ILE A 265 -7.09 17.47 -6.53
N ASP A 266 -7.62 18.66 -6.79
CA ASP A 266 -6.93 19.94 -6.58
C ASP A 266 -6.53 20.15 -5.10
N ASN A 267 -5.41 20.86 -4.89
CA ASN A 267 -4.83 21.16 -3.58
C ASN A 267 -5.78 21.92 -2.63
N LYS A 268 -6.85 22.53 -3.17
CA LYS A 268 -7.87 23.25 -2.41
C LYS A 268 -9.01 22.37 -1.88
N ARG A 269 -9.08 21.10 -2.28
CA ARG A 269 -10.19 20.19 -1.92
C ARG A 269 -9.71 19.14 -0.92
N ASP A 270 -9.98 19.39 0.36
CA ASP A 270 -9.81 18.39 1.41
C ASP A 270 -10.93 17.32 1.37
N GLY A 271 -10.74 16.21 2.10
CA GLY A 271 -11.75 15.16 2.15
C GLY A 271 -13.11 15.63 2.69
N ARG A 272 -13.14 16.72 3.48
CA ARG A 272 -14.36 17.29 4.06
C ARG A 272 -15.15 18.09 3.03
N THR A 273 -14.47 18.94 2.25
CA THR A 273 -15.04 19.70 1.14
C THR A 273 -15.59 18.77 0.07
N LEU A 274 -14.90 17.66 -0.27
CA LEU A 274 -15.44 16.67 -1.21
C LEU A 274 -16.75 16.00 -0.72
N VAL A 275 -16.87 15.71 0.57
CA VAL A 275 -18.11 15.17 1.16
C VAL A 275 -19.22 16.22 1.15
N GLN A 276 -18.90 17.48 1.44
CA GLN A 276 -19.84 18.60 1.36
C GLN A 276 -20.32 18.84 -0.08
N PHE A 277 -19.44 18.87 -1.07
CA PHE A 277 -19.80 18.99 -2.49
C PHE A 277 -20.69 17.83 -2.96
N LYS A 278 -20.41 16.61 -2.49
CA LYS A 278 -21.23 15.45 -2.85
C LYS A 278 -22.61 15.48 -2.19
N ARG A 279 -22.72 15.97 -0.94
CA ARG A 279 -24.01 16.23 -0.28
C ARG A 279 -24.78 17.34 -0.99
N ALA A 280 -24.10 18.41 -1.39
CA ALA A 280 -24.71 19.49 -2.17
C ALA A 280 -25.20 19.00 -3.53
N GLN A 281 -24.43 18.15 -4.23
CA GLN A 281 -24.86 17.54 -5.50
C GLN A 281 -26.04 16.58 -5.35
N ILE A 282 -26.11 15.82 -4.25
CA ILE A 282 -27.26 14.95 -3.95
C ILE A 282 -28.49 15.81 -3.68
N GLN A 283 -28.35 16.89 -2.90
CA GLN A 283 -29.44 17.85 -2.68
C GLN A 283 -29.89 18.53 -3.98
N THR A 284 -28.98 18.96 -4.86
CA THR A 284 -29.35 19.57 -6.15
C THR A 284 -29.98 18.56 -7.11
N ASN A 285 -29.59 17.29 -7.06
CA ASN A 285 -30.21 16.25 -7.89
C ASN A 285 -31.56 15.79 -7.33
N GLU A 286 -31.80 15.87 -6.02
CA GLU A 286 -33.14 15.72 -5.43
C GLU A 286 -34.03 16.94 -5.75
N ILE A 287 -33.46 18.14 -5.85
CA ILE A 287 -34.19 19.36 -6.27
C ILE A 287 -34.52 19.33 -7.78
N ASN A 288 -33.63 18.78 -8.62
CA ASN A 288 -33.81 18.76 -10.08
C ASN A 288 -34.62 17.57 -10.62
N ASN A 289 -34.93 16.56 -9.78
CA ASN A 289 -35.85 15.46 -10.14
C ASN A 289 -37.29 15.66 -9.63
N ASN A 290 -37.60 16.81 -9.05
CA ASN A 290 -38.97 17.25 -8.88
C ASN A 290 -39.35 18.08 -10.11
N GLY A 291 -40.06 17.47 -11.06
CA GLY A 291 -41.01 18.25 -11.87
C GLY A 291 -41.81 19.14 -10.91
N THR A 292 -42.05 20.39 -11.30
CA THR A 292 -42.68 21.42 -10.46
C THR A 292 -43.85 20.84 -9.67
N GLN A 293 -43.65 20.45 -8.41
CA GLN A 293 -44.73 19.83 -7.66
C GLN A 293 -45.76 20.91 -7.35
N HIS A 294 -46.95 20.79 -7.93
CA HIS A 294 -48.07 21.68 -7.67
C HIS A 294 -48.78 21.21 -6.41
N PHE A 295 -48.86 22.06 -5.38
CA PHE A 295 -49.57 21.76 -4.13
C PHE A 295 -50.72 22.76 -3.88
N PRO A 296 -51.85 22.32 -3.30
CA PRO A 296 -52.93 23.23 -2.91
C PRO A 296 -52.51 24.09 -1.72
N GLU A 297 -52.55 25.40 -1.90
CA GLU A 297 -52.26 26.36 -0.83
C GLU A 297 -53.42 27.32 -0.60
N LYS A 298 -53.57 27.84 0.64
CA LYS A 298 -54.63 28.81 0.94
C LYS A 298 -54.40 30.14 0.24
N ILE A 299 -55.48 30.71 -0.31
CA ILE A 299 -55.49 32.02 -0.93
C ILE A 299 -55.29 33.08 0.15
N SER A 300 -54.32 33.97 -0.07
CA SER A 300 -54.05 35.09 0.83
C SER A 300 -55.16 36.16 0.70
N PRO A 301 -55.75 36.63 1.81
CA PRO A 301 -56.76 37.68 1.77
C PRO A 301 -56.16 39.03 1.29
N PRO A 302 -56.94 39.87 0.59
CA PRO A 302 -56.53 41.24 0.25
C PRO A 302 -56.25 42.09 1.50
N LYS A 303 -55.42 43.15 1.36
CA LYS A 303 -54.85 43.93 2.48
C LYS A 303 -55.85 44.63 3.43
N ASN A 304 -57.16 44.63 3.15
CA ASN A 304 -58.20 45.20 4.03
C ASN A 304 -59.40 44.23 4.24
N TYR A 305 -59.19 42.91 4.09
CA TYR A 305 -60.25 41.92 4.21
C TYR A 305 -60.45 41.48 5.67
N GLN A 306 -61.66 41.61 6.19
CA GLN A 306 -61.96 41.41 7.61
C GLN A 306 -61.94 39.93 8.07
N ARG A 307 -62.12 38.97 7.15
CA ARG A 307 -62.17 37.53 7.48
C ARG A 307 -60.84 36.83 7.23
N LYS A 308 -60.48 35.88 8.10
CA LYS A 308 -59.24 35.07 7.99
C LYS A 308 -59.19 34.20 6.72
N THR A 309 -60.34 33.80 6.19
CA THR A 309 -60.47 32.93 5.02
C THR A 309 -61.09 33.70 3.86
N TYR A 310 -60.37 33.72 2.73
CA TYR A 310 -60.82 34.33 1.49
C TYR A 310 -61.14 33.25 0.46
N PHE A 311 -62.25 33.41 -0.25
CA PHE A 311 -62.76 32.43 -1.21
C PHE A 311 -62.81 33.05 -2.61
N GLN A 312 -62.46 32.24 -3.62
CA GLN A 312 -62.57 32.57 -5.03
C GLN A 312 -63.31 31.45 -5.76
N ARG A 313 -63.88 31.74 -6.93
CA ARG A 313 -64.55 30.72 -7.75
C ARG A 313 -63.53 29.71 -8.28
N CYS A 314 -63.83 28.42 -8.12
CA CYS A 314 -63.01 27.34 -8.65
C CYS A 314 -63.05 27.36 -10.19
N LYS A 315 -61.88 27.48 -10.84
CA LYS A 315 -61.81 27.53 -12.32
C LYS A 315 -62.29 26.25 -12.98
N GLN A 316 -61.97 25.08 -12.41
CA GLN A 316 -62.37 23.80 -12.99
C GLN A 316 -63.88 23.54 -12.84
N CYS A 317 -64.47 23.88 -11.69
CA CYS A 317 -65.93 23.80 -11.52
C CYS A 317 -66.65 24.75 -12.48
N TYR A 318 -66.11 25.96 -12.68
CA TYR A 318 -66.67 26.91 -13.63
C TYR A 318 -66.66 26.38 -15.07
N LYS A 319 -65.59 25.70 -15.50
CA LYS A 319 -65.50 25.01 -16.81
C LYS A 319 -66.58 23.93 -16.99
N GLN A 320 -67.01 23.31 -15.88
CA GLN A 320 -68.08 22.30 -15.85
C GLN A 320 -69.48 22.89 -15.64
N GLY A 321 -69.63 24.23 -15.64
CA GLY A 321 -70.92 24.89 -15.39
C GLY A 321 -71.38 24.86 -13.92
N ILE A 322 -70.52 24.45 -12.99
CA ILE A 322 -70.83 24.31 -11.56
C ILE A 322 -70.34 25.55 -10.81
N ARG A 323 -71.24 26.24 -10.10
CA ARG A 323 -70.87 27.36 -9.21
C ARG A 323 -70.33 26.82 -7.89
N LYS A 324 -69.00 26.83 -7.72
CA LYS A 324 -68.33 26.44 -6.48
C LYS A 324 -67.18 27.38 -6.14
N GLU A 325 -67.05 27.71 -4.87
CA GLU A 325 -65.98 28.57 -4.34
C GLU A 325 -64.99 27.74 -3.51
N THR A 326 -63.72 28.17 -3.51
CA THR A 326 -62.60 27.49 -2.84
C THR A 326 -61.70 28.52 -2.19
N SER A 327 -61.10 28.16 -1.06
CA SER A 327 -60.06 28.96 -0.40
C SER A 327 -58.65 28.50 -0.77
N TYR A 328 -58.53 27.60 -1.77
CA TYR A 328 -57.25 27.04 -2.22
C TYR A 328 -56.90 27.46 -3.65
N CYS A 329 -55.61 27.65 -3.90
CA CYS A 329 -55.05 27.93 -5.22
C CYS A 329 -53.73 27.17 -5.42
N CYS A 330 -53.28 27.07 -6.66
CA CYS A 330 -51.92 26.65 -6.96
C CYS A 330 -51.03 27.87 -7.24
N LYS A 331 -50.02 28.13 -6.41
CA LYS A 331 -49.08 29.25 -6.65
C LYS A 331 -48.05 28.97 -7.74
N ASN A 332 -47.80 27.69 -8.03
CA ASN A 332 -46.77 27.26 -8.96
C ASN A 332 -47.25 27.33 -10.43
N CYS A 333 -48.56 27.41 -10.67
CA CYS A 333 -49.09 27.75 -11.98
C CYS A 333 -48.95 29.25 -12.26
N MET A 334 -48.53 29.62 -13.48
CA MET A 334 -48.44 31.02 -13.93
C MET A 334 -49.74 31.81 -13.73
N SER A 335 -50.90 31.15 -13.92
CA SER A 335 -52.23 31.78 -13.81
C SER A 335 -52.82 31.78 -12.40
N LYS A 336 -52.09 31.22 -11.41
CA LYS A 336 -52.50 31.07 -9.99
C LYS A 336 -53.99 30.72 -9.81
N PRO A 337 -54.46 29.61 -10.41
CA PRO A 337 -55.88 29.28 -10.46
C PRO A 337 -56.40 28.90 -9.07
N ALA A 338 -57.57 29.42 -8.70
CA ALA A 338 -58.33 28.92 -7.56
C ALA A 338 -58.97 27.58 -7.92
N LEU A 339 -58.68 26.53 -7.15
CA LEU A 339 -59.10 25.15 -7.40
C LEU A 339 -59.57 24.48 -6.11
N CYS A 340 -60.58 23.62 -6.16
CA CYS A 340 -60.94 22.79 -5.01
C CYS A 340 -59.84 21.75 -4.77
N PRO A 341 -59.47 21.45 -3.51
CA PRO A 341 -58.38 20.52 -3.17
C PRO A 341 -58.46 19.16 -3.88
N ALA A 342 -59.67 18.61 -4.01
CA ALA A 342 -59.97 17.45 -4.82
C ALA A 342 -61.43 17.55 -5.34
N PRO A 343 -61.76 17.03 -6.53
CA PRO A 343 -60.87 16.48 -7.58
C PRO A 343 -60.33 17.57 -8.56
N CYS A 344 -60.77 18.82 -8.39
CA CYS A 344 -60.46 19.92 -9.31
C CYS A 344 -58.97 20.25 -9.43
N PHE A 345 -58.21 20.06 -8.35
CA PHE A 345 -56.78 20.32 -8.36
C PHE A 345 -56.05 19.33 -9.27
N GLU A 346 -56.29 18.04 -9.10
CA GLU A 346 -55.68 16.99 -9.92
C GLU A 346 -56.06 17.14 -11.40
N THR A 347 -57.36 17.24 -11.69
CA THR A 347 -57.88 17.38 -13.06
C THR A 347 -57.33 18.61 -13.80
N TRP A 348 -57.14 19.73 -13.11
CA TRP A 348 -56.56 20.92 -13.74
C TRP A 348 -55.09 20.72 -14.15
N HIS A 349 -54.28 20.04 -13.33
CA HIS A 349 -52.86 19.84 -13.63
C HIS A 349 -52.64 18.73 -14.67
N THR A 350 -53.50 17.71 -14.69
CA THR A 350 -53.48 16.68 -15.74
C THR A 350 -53.94 17.22 -17.10
N GLU A 351 -54.96 18.09 -17.15
CA GLU A 351 -55.45 18.67 -18.41
C GLU A 351 -54.50 19.72 -19.01
N ASN A 352 -53.73 20.43 -18.17
CA ASN A 352 -52.85 21.51 -18.62
C ASN A 352 -51.37 21.11 -18.75
N ASN A 353 -51.03 19.81 -18.59
CA ASN A 353 -49.66 19.27 -18.68
C ASN A 353 -48.62 20.07 -17.86
N VAL A 354 -48.93 20.36 -16.59
CA VAL A 354 -48.03 21.08 -15.66
C VAL A 354 -47.64 20.23 -14.46
#